data_AF-A0A2E7EM80-F1
#
_entry.id   AF-A0A2E7EM80-F1
#
_cell.length_a   1.000
_cell.length_b   1.000
_cell.length_c   1.000
_cell.angle_alpha   90.00
_cell.angle_beta   90.00
_cell.angle_gamma   90.00
#
_symmetry.space_group_name_H-M   'P 1'
#
loop_
_entity.id
_entity.type
_entity.pdbx_description
1 polymer ?
#
loop_
_entity_poly.entity_id
_entity_poly.type
_entity_poly.pdbx_seq_one_letter_code
_entity_poly.pdbx_strand_id
1 'polypeptide(L)'
;MILAYIDLRPFIFLAGLPLFTLATVLICRLLRPHANVLKLFLIAPLIFTVAFILFLTGFGPFVGQESTQEHMMTWTIIPAPAHRDLEPEILLKFEEYPDHSIGFFSNDLAEHLKTHSEERVKVVFAVTTDYGNVRGFNAVEIGGLTDWVSPNSYYQISGDANDGSDSSSPFD
;
A
#
# COMPACT_ATOMS: atom_id res chain seq x y z
N MET A 1 -1.80 6.48 4.03
CA MET A 1 -0.74 6.87 3.07
C MET A 1 -0.61 5.80 2.00
N ILE A 2 -0.35 6.19 0.75
CA ILE A 2 -0.14 5.27 -0.39
C ILE A 2 1.36 5.27 -0.71
N LEU A 3 1.99 4.09 -0.74
CA LEU A 3 3.37 3.93 -1.20
C LEU A 3 3.43 3.88 -2.73
N ALA A 4 4.62 4.05 -3.31
CA ALA A 4 4.83 3.90 -4.75
C ALA A 4 4.51 2.45 -5.18
N TYR A 5 3.25 2.23 -5.52
CA TYR A 5 2.68 0.92 -5.85
C TYR A 5 2.51 0.80 -7.35
N ILE A 6 3.13 -0.22 -7.94
CA ILE A 6 2.89 -0.59 -9.34
C ILE A 6 1.75 -1.60 -9.36
N ASP A 7 0.60 -1.15 -9.85
CA ASP A 7 -0.52 -2.05 -10.10
C ASP A 7 -0.17 -3.00 -11.25
N LEU A 8 0.02 -4.28 -10.94
CA LEU A 8 0.34 -5.31 -11.93
C LEU A 8 -0.87 -5.75 -12.76
N ARG A 9 -2.11 -5.42 -12.34
CA ARG A 9 -3.34 -5.92 -12.97
C ARG A 9 -3.45 -5.53 -14.45
N PRO A 10 -3.17 -4.29 -14.87
CA PRO A 10 -3.21 -3.92 -16.29
C PRO A 10 -2.21 -4.72 -17.14
N PHE A 11 -1.02 -5.01 -16.60
CA PHE A 11 -0.01 -5.79 -17.30
C PHE A 11 -0.42 -7.26 -17.46
N ILE A 12 -0.99 -7.85 -16.40
CA ILE A 12 -1.54 -9.21 -16.43
C ILE A 12 -2.67 -9.31 -17.47
N PHE A 13 -3.53 -8.31 -17.56
CA PHE A 13 -4.60 -8.29 -18.57
C PHE A 13 -4.04 -8.23 -19.99
N LEU A 14 -3.15 -7.27 -20.25
CA LEU A 14 -2.56 -7.02 -21.57
C LEU A 14 -1.76 -8.21 -22.08
N ALA A 15 -0.98 -8.87 -21.21
CA ALA A 15 -0.20 -10.05 -21.57
C ALA A 15 -1.04 -11.33 -21.58
N GLY A 16 -1.98 -11.47 -20.65
CA GLY A 16 -2.80 -12.67 -20.46
C GLY A 16 -3.83 -12.87 -21.56
N LEU A 17 -4.45 -11.81 -22.06
CA LEU A 17 -5.47 -11.90 -23.12
C LEU A 17 -4.96 -12.56 -24.41
N PRO A 18 -3.85 -12.11 -25.04
CA PRO A 18 -3.33 -12.77 -26.23
C PRO A 18 -2.81 -14.17 -25.93
N LEU A 19 -2.13 -14.37 -24.79
CA LEU A 19 -1.60 -15.67 -24.40
C LEU A 19 -2.70 -16.71 -24.23
N PHE A 20 -3.77 -16.38 -23.51
CA PHE A 20 -4.92 -17.24 -23.29
C PHE A 20 -5.65 -17.55 -24.60
N THR A 21 -5.82 -16.55 -25.46
CA THR A 21 -6.47 -16.72 -26.76
C THR A 21 -5.67 -17.65 -27.66
N LEU A 22 -4.35 -17.45 -27.76
CA LEU A 22 -3.45 -18.29 -28.54
C LEU A 22 -3.40 -19.73 -28.01
N ALA A 23 -3.26 -19.90 -26.69
CA ALA A 23 -3.25 -21.20 -26.04
C ALA A 23 -4.56 -21.97 -26.30
N THR A 24 -5.70 -21.29 -26.17
CA THR A 24 -7.03 -21.88 -26.42
C THR A 24 -7.15 -22.35 -27.88
N VAL A 25 -6.74 -21.52 -28.84
CA VAL A 25 -6.77 -21.89 -30.26
C VAL A 25 -5.85 -23.08 -30.55
N LEU A 26 -4.64 -23.09 -29.97
CA LEU A 26 -3.65 -24.15 -30.16
C LEU A 26 -4.13 -25.49 -29.57
N ILE A 27 -4.63 -25.48 -28.33
CA ILE A 27 -5.21 -26.66 -27.65
C ILE A 27 -6.42 -27.17 -28.43
N CYS A 28 -7.33 -26.29 -28.86
CA CYS A 28 -8.49 -26.70 -29.64
C CYS A 28 -8.10 -27.28 -31.00
N ARG A 29 -7.06 -26.76 -31.67
CA ARG A 29 -6.56 -27.36 -32.92
C ARG A 29 -5.94 -28.74 -32.73
N LEU A 30 -5.22 -28.95 -31.62
CA LEU A 30 -4.63 -30.25 -31.27
C LEU A 30 -5.71 -31.30 -30.98
N LEU A 31 -6.76 -30.92 -30.23
CA LEU A 31 -7.81 -31.86 -29.81
C LEU A 31 -8.94 -32.02 -30.83
N ARG A 32 -9.22 -30.98 -31.61
CA ARG A 32 -10.31 -30.93 -32.61
C ARG A 32 -9.84 -30.15 -33.84
N PRO A 33 -9.18 -30.80 -34.81
CA PRO A 33 -8.58 -30.12 -35.97
C PRO A 33 -9.60 -29.38 -36.84
N HIS A 34 -10.88 -29.79 -36.80
CA HIS A 34 -11.99 -29.14 -37.51
C HIS A 34 -12.73 -28.08 -36.69
N ALA A 35 -12.20 -27.66 -35.53
CA ALA A 35 -12.82 -26.59 -34.74
C ALA A 35 -12.83 -25.26 -35.53
N ASN A 36 -13.92 -24.52 -35.41
CA ASN A 36 -14.04 -23.22 -36.05
C ASN A 36 -13.19 -22.18 -35.31
N VAL A 37 -11.99 -21.93 -35.83
CA VAL A 37 -10.99 -21.02 -35.27
C VAL A 37 -11.54 -19.60 -35.10
N LEU A 38 -12.40 -19.13 -36.02
CA LEU A 38 -13.01 -17.80 -35.93
C LEU A 38 -13.91 -17.67 -34.69
N LYS A 39 -14.69 -18.71 -34.36
CA LYS A 39 -15.49 -18.72 -33.13
C LYS A 39 -14.62 -18.72 -31.87
N LEU A 40 -13.49 -19.43 -31.89
CA LEU A 40 -12.55 -19.47 -30.76
C LEU A 40 -11.91 -18.11 -30.49
N PHE A 41 -11.54 -17.37 -31.54
CA PHE A 41 -11.03 -16.00 -31.42
C PHE A 41 -12.04 -15.00 -30.85
N LEU A 42 -13.34 -15.28 -30.92
CA LEU A 42 -14.39 -14.44 -30.33
C LEU A 42 -14.73 -14.86 -28.89
N ILE A 43 -14.81 -16.16 -28.64
CA ILE A 43 -15.27 -16.69 -27.34
C ILE A 43 -14.14 -16.65 -26.29
N ALA A 44 -12.90 -16.99 -26.66
CA ALA A 44 -11.78 -17.01 -25.73
C ALA A 44 -11.50 -15.67 -25.04
N PRO A 45 -11.41 -14.53 -25.76
CA PRO A 45 -11.18 -13.24 -25.10
C PRO A 45 -12.37 -12.83 -24.22
N LEU A 46 -13.61 -13.19 -24.59
CA LEU A 46 -14.79 -12.93 -23.77
C LEU A 46 -14.71 -13.70 -22.45
N ILE A 47 -14.40 -15.00 -22.50
CA ILE A 47 -14.22 -15.84 -21.29
C ILE A 47 -13.10 -15.27 -20.41
N PHE A 48 -11.95 -14.95 -21.00
CA PHE A 48 -10.84 -14.36 -20.27
C PHE A 48 -11.23 -13.03 -19.61
N THR A 49 -11.92 -12.15 -20.34
CA THR A 49 -12.34 -10.85 -19.82
C THR A 49 -13.31 -11.00 -18.65
N VAL A 50 -14.30 -11.90 -18.76
CA VAL A 50 -15.24 -12.19 -17.66
C VAL A 50 -14.49 -12.76 -16.45
N ALA A 51 -13.61 -13.75 -16.66
CA ALA A 51 -12.80 -14.33 -15.58
C ALA A 51 -11.88 -13.28 -14.92
N PHE A 52 -11.30 -12.40 -15.72
CA PHE A 52 -10.43 -11.33 -15.24
C PHE A 52 -11.20 -10.26 -14.47
N ILE A 53 -12.41 -9.89 -14.90
CA ILE A 53 -13.28 -8.97 -14.14
C ILE A 53 -13.65 -9.58 -12.79
N LEU A 54 -14.03 -10.86 -12.75
CA LEU A 54 -14.32 -11.55 -11.48
C LEU A 54 -13.13 -11.57 -10.54
N PHE A 55 -11.92 -11.73 -11.10
CA PHE A 55 -10.66 -11.62 -10.37
C PHE A 55 -10.41 -10.19 -9.85
N LEU A 56 -10.71 -9.15 -10.63
CA LEU A 56 -10.57 -7.74 -10.23
C LEU A 56 -11.56 -7.33 -9.13
N THR A 57 -12.80 -7.81 -9.18
CA THR A 57 -13.89 -7.38 -8.27
C THR A 57 -13.81 -8.01 -6.88
N GLY A 58 -12.65 -8.51 -6.45
CA GLY A 58 -12.42 -8.89 -5.05
C GLY A 58 -12.74 -10.34 -4.69
N PHE A 59 -12.87 -11.25 -5.67
CA PHE A 59 -12.79 -12.70 -5.42
C PHE A 59 -11.36 -13.25 -5.57
N GLY A 60 -10.36 -12.37 -5.65
CA GLY A 60 -8.95 -12.74 -5.64
C GLY A 60 -8.46 -12.90 -4.19
N PRO A 61 -7.91 -14.05 -3.78
CA PRO A 61 -7.53 -14.32 -2.38
C PRO A 61 -6.40 -13.43 -1.82
N PHE A 62 -5.82 -12.54 -2.63
CA PHE A 62 -4.58 -11.82 -2.32
C PHE A 62 -4.64 -10.30 -2.54
N VAL A 63 -5.83 -9.70 -2.73
CA VAL A 63 -5.97 -8.24 -2.93
C VAL A 63 -6.65 -7.62 -1.72
N GLY A 64 -6.14 -6.49 -1.24
CA GLY A 64 -6.69 -5.76 -0.11
C GLY A 64 -6.56 -6.53 1.21
N GLN A 65 -5.52 -7.34 1.36
CA GLN A 65 -5.27 -8.02 2.62
C GLN A 65 -4.81 -6.98 3.65
N GLU A 66 -5.62 -6.79 4.69
CA GLU A 66 -5.30 -5.92 5.80
C GLU A 66 -4.60 -6.70 6.90
N SER A 67 -3.46 -6.19 7.36
CA SER A 67 -2.77 -6.68 8.53
C SER A 67 -2.39 -5.51 9.44
N THR A 68 -2.20 -5.80 10.73
CA THR A 68 -1.71 -4.82 11.69
C THR A 68 -0.23 -5.07 11.96
N GLN A 69 0.56 -4.01 11.90
CA GLN A 69 1.98 -4.04 12.27
C GLN A 69 2.23 -3.01 13.38
N GLU A 70 3.07 -3.35 14.34
CA GLU A 70 3.43 -2.48 15.46
C GLU A 70 4.90 -2.09 15.36
N HIS A 71 5.19 -0.80 15.54
CA HIS A 71 6.56 -0.31 15.61
C HIS A 71 6.76 0.59 16.82
N MET A 72 7.93 0.48 17.45
CA MET A 72 8.39 1.46 18.41
C MET A 72 8.96 2.66 17.64
N MET A 73 8.51 3.85 18.02
CA MET A 73 8.90 5.10 17.38
C MET A 73 9.28 6.13 18.45
N THR A 74 10.20 7.02 18.09
CA THR A 74 10.44 8.25 18.86
C THR A 74 9.61 9.37 18.26
N TRP A 75 9.24 10.36 19.07
CA TRP A 75 8.42 11.47 18.61
C TRP A 75 9.02 12.83 18.95
N THR A 76 8.73 13.82 18.11
CA THR A 76 9.12 15.22 18.35
C THR A 76 8.00 16.13 17.87
N ILE A 77 7.78 17.24 18.59
CA ILE A 77 6.82 18.27 18.19
C ILE A 77 7.58 19.44 17.57
N ILE A 78 7.29 19.70 16.31
CA ILE A 78 7.74 20.89 15.58
C ILE A 78 6.60 21.93 15.71
N PRO A 79 6.82 23.03 16.44
CA PRO A 79 5.77 24.01 16.66
C PRO A 79 5.39 24.69 15.35
N ALA A 80 4.10 24.93 15.17
CA ALA A 80 3.60 25.70 14.04
C ALA A 80 4.19 27.13 14.05
N PRO A 81 4.50 27.70 12.87
CA PRO A 81 4.97 29.07 12.80
C PRO A 81 3.90 30.03 13.35
N ALA A 82 4.28 30.86 14.33
CA ALA A 82 3.39 31.72 15.13
C ALA A 82 2.47 32.70 14.36
N HIS A 83 2.65 32.83 13.04
CA HIS A 83 1.91 33.73 12.17
C HIS A 83 0.96 33.01 11.20
N ARG A 84 0.78 31.70 11.35
CA ARG A 84 -0.20 30.93 10.61
C ARG A 84 -1.02 30.10 11.58
N ASP A 85 -2.34 30.04 11.35
CA ASP A 85 -3.28 29.15 12.04
C ASP A 85 -3.05 27.69 11.57
N LEU A 86 -1.82 27.20 11.74
CA LEU A 86 -1.41 25.84 11.44
C LEU A 86 -1.32 25.05 12.74
N GLU A 87 -1.70 23.79 12.66
CA GLU A 87 -1.51 22.85 13.76
C GLU A 87 -0.02 22.48 13.89
N PRO A 88 0.45 22.15 15.11
CA PRO A 88 1.80 21.66 15.30
C PRO A 88 2.01 20.36 14.53
N GLU A 89 3.24 20.17 14.07
CA GLU A 89 3.65 18.95 13.40
C GLU A 89 4.25 17.98 14.43
N ILE A 90 3.78 16.75 14.42
CA ILE A 90 4.32 15.62 15.17
C ILE A 90 5.12 14.79 14.18
N LEU A 91 6.42 14.72 14.39
CA LEU A 91 7.31 13.85 13.64
C LEU A 91 7.56 12.56 14.44
N LEU A 92 7.14 11.44 13.88
CA LEU A 92 7.41 10.10 14.41
C LEU A 92 8.54 9.47 13.61
N LYS A 93 9.56 8.95 14.28
CA LYS A 93 10.72 8.33 13.68
C LYS A 93 10.83 6.87 14.10
N PHE A 94 10.96 5.95 13.14
CA PHE A 94 11.07 4.52 13.44
C PHE A 94 12.41 4.23 14.15
N GLU A 95 12.38 3.41 15.20
CA GLU A 95 13.63 3.00 15.87
C GLU A 95 14.42 1.98 15.05
N GLU A 96 13.73 1.01 14.47
CA GLU A 96 14.32 -0.06 13.66
C GLU A 96 14.72 0.42 12.25
N TYR A 97 14.07 1.48 11.76
CA TYR A 97 14.27 2.05 10.43
C TYR A 97 14.60 3.55 10.57
N PRO A 98 15.80 3.90 11.06
CA PRO A 98 16.13 5.27 11.49
C PRO A 98 16.13 6.31 10.36
N ASP A 99 16.10 5.90 9.09
CA ASP A 99 15.95 6.84 7.98
C ASP A 99 14.48 7.11 7.66
N HIS A 100 13.55 6.37 8.25
CA HIS A 100 12.13 6.47 7.97
C HIS A 100 11.41 7.30 9.04
N SER A 101 10.49 8.16 8.60
CA SER A 101 9.70 9.00 9.48
C SER A 101 8.32 9.30 8.92
N ILE A 102 7.39 9.61 9.82
CA ILE A 102 6.01 9.95 9.50
C ILE A 102 5.66 11.26 10.22
N GLY A 103 5.16 12.23 9.47
CA GLY A 103 4.65 13.48 10.01
C GLY A 103 3.13 13.50 10.09
N PHE A 104 2.59 14.01 11.19
CA PHE A 104 1.17 14.33 11.39
C PHE A 104 1.03 15.79 11.79
N PHE A 105 -0.02 16.48 11.34
CA PHE A 105 -0.38 17.80 11.85
C PHE A 105 -1.59 17.62 12.74
N SER A 106 -1.50 17.89 14.04
CA SER A 106 -2.62 17.66 14.97
C SER A 106 -2.41 18.31 16.33
N ASN A 107 -3.39 19.04 16.84
CA ASN A 107 -3.37 19.54 18.22
C ASN A 107 -3.58 18.41 19.24
N ASP A 108 -4.57 17.56 18.99
CA ASP A 108 -4.98 16.48 19.90
C ASP A 108 -3.84 15.49 20.14
N LEU A 109 -3.17 15.07 19.06
CA LEU A 109 -2.04 14.16 19.15
C LEU A 109 -0.85 14.79 19.89
N ALA A 110 -0.58 16.08 19.61
CA ALA A 110 0.49 16.80 20.29
C ALA A 110 0.25 16.95 21.80
N GLU A 111 -1.00 17.21 22.21
CA GLU A 111 -1.38 17.29 23.62
C GLU A 111 -1.32 15.92 24.32
N HIS A 112 -1.80 14.87 23.64
CA HIS A 112 -1.75 13.51 24.16
C HIS A 112 -0.31 13.07 24.43
N LEU A 113 0.58 13.23 23.45
CA LEU A 113 1.98 12.84 23.56
C LEU A 113 2.71 13.60 24.68
N LYS A 114 2.45 14.91 24.84
CA LYS A 114 3.04 15.71 25.92
C LYS A 114 2.62 15.24 27.32
N THR A 115 1.36 14.82 27.46
CA THR A 115 0.77 14.55 28.78
C THR A 115 0.97 13.10 29.22
N HIS A 116 0.92 12.15 28.28
CA HIS A 116 0.79 10.73 28.61
C HIS A 116 1.88 9.84 28.03
N SER A 117 2.71 10.34 27.12
CA SER A 117 3.68 9.51 26.42
C SER A 117 5.10 9.73 26.92
N GLU A 118 5.83 8.62 27.04
CA GLU A 118 7.29 8.64 27.15
C GLU A 118 7.91 9.09 25.82
N GLU A 119 9.22 9.36 25.80
CA GLU A 119 9.98 9.73 24.58
C GLU A 119 9.82 8.69 23.44
N ARG A 120 9.52 7.44 23.83
CA ARG A 120 9.25 6.32 22.93
C ARG A 120 7.78 5.94 23.01
N VAL A 121 7.19 5.76 21.84
CA VAL A 121 5.76 5.50 21.67
C VAL A 121 5.55 4.32 20.74
N LYS A 122 4.68 3.40 21.13
CA LYS A 122 4.21 2.34 20.24
C LYS A 122 3.21 2.90 19.24
N VAL A 123 3.41 2.60 17.97
CA VAL A 123 2.49 2.98 16.89
C VAL A 123 2.00 1.73 16.18
N VAL A 124 0.68 1.63 16.02
CA VAL A 124 0.03 0.53 15.30
C VAL A 124 -0.41 1.03 13.94
N PHE A 125 -0.02 0.29 12.90
CA PHE A 125 -0.37 0.57 11.51
C PHE A 125 -1.30 -0.50 10.97
N ALA A 126 -2.39 -0.09 10.32
CA ALA A 126 -3.10 -0.94 9.39
C ALA A 126 -2.39 -0.88 8.04
N VAL A 127 -1.88 -2.02 7.58
CA VAL A 127 -1.16 -2.17 6.32
C VAL A 127 -2.04 -2.93 5.34
N THR A 128 -2.22 -2.36 4.14
CA THR A 128 -2.93 -3.02 3.05
C THR A 128 -1.93 -3.57 2.06
N THR A 129 -2.05 -4.87 1.76
CA THR A 129 -1.19 -5.55 0.79
C THR A 129 -1.99 -6.12 -0.39
N ASP A 130 -1.35 -6.11 -1.55
CA ASP A 130 -1.82 -6.77 -2.77
C ASP A 130 -0.73 -7.71 -3.28
N TYR A 131 -1.03 -9.00 -3.39
CA TYR A 131 -0.10 -10.06 -3.81
C TYR A 131 1.20 -10.08 -3.01
N GLY A 132 1.12 -9.81 -1.70
CA GLY A 132 2.28 -9.74 -0.80
C GLY A 132 3.07 -8.44 -0.89
N ASN A 133 2.68 -7.48 -1.73
CA ASN A 133 3.32 -6.16 -1.81
C ASN A 133 2.47 -5.12 -1.08
N VAL A 134 3.12 -4.19 -0.37
CA VAL A 134 2.43 -3.12 0.35
C VAL A 134 1.84 -2.11 -0.63
N ARG A 135 0.52 -1.94 -0.58
CA ARG A 135 -0.21 -0.89 -1.32
C ARG A 135 -0.24 0.42 -0.54
N GLY A 136 -0.34 0.34 0.78
CA GLY A 136 -0.39 1.50 1.65
C GLY A 136 -0.54 1.10 3.10
N PHE A 137 -0.44 2.09 3.97
CA PHE A 137 -0.59 1.91 5.40
C PHE A 137 -1.28 3.13 6.02
N ASN A 138 -1.85 2.96 7.21
CA ASN A 138 -2.41 4.05 8.01
C ASN A 138 -2.09 3.82 9.48
N ALA A 139 -1.66 4.86 10.19
CA ALA A 139 -1.58 4.78 11.64
C ALA A 139 -3.01 4.71 12.20
N VAL A 140 -3.28 3.71 13.03
CA VAL A 140 -4.58 3.50 13.68
C VAL A 140 -4.51 3.68 15.19
N GLU A 141 -3.31 3.63 15.76
CA GLU A 141 -3.07 3.93 17.16
C GLU A 141 -1.67 4.54 17.33
N ILE A 142 -1.56 5.63 18.09
CA ILE A 142 -0.29 6.24 18.47
C ILE A 142 -0.28 6.41 19.98
N GLY A 143 0.53 5.63 20.69
CA GLY A 143 0.66 5.73 22.14
C GLY A 143 -0.65 5.54 22.89
N GLY A 144 -1.49 4.60 22.44
CA GLY A 144 -2.80 4.34 23.01
C GLY A 144 -3.90 5.31 22.55
N LEU A 145 -3.59 6.35 21.78
CA LEU A 145 -4.61 7.21 21.16
C LEU A 145 -5.06 6.62 19.82
N THR A 146 -6.34 6.31 19.69
CA THR A 146 -6.93 5.65 18.51
C THR A 146 -7.72 6.59 17.59
N ASP A 147 -8.01 7.80 18.05
CA ASP A 147 -8.75 8.79 17.29
C ASP A 147 -8.14 10.18 17.53
N TRP A 148 -7.84 10.89 16.44
CA TRP A 148 -7.29 12.23 16.47
C TRP A 148 -7.58 12.92 15.15
N VAL A 149 -7.78 14.25 15.20
CA VAL A 149 -7.92 15.04 13.98
C VAL A 149 -6.53 15.33 13.41
N SER A 150 -6.31 14.93 12.15
CA SER A 150 -5.08 15.24 11.42
C SER A 150 -5.42 15.63 9.98
N PRO A 151 -5.45 16.94 9.62
CA PRO A 151 -5.79 17.38 8.28
C PRO A 151 -4.88 16.82 7.20
N ASN A 152 -3.60 16.60 7.52
CA ASN A 152 -2.61 16.01 6.63
C ASN A 152 -1.65 15.11 7.41
N SER A 153 -1.06 14.16 6.68
CA SER A 153 0.07 13.35 7.15
C SER A 153 0.96 13.00 5.97
N TYR A 154 2.24 12.72 6.23
CA TYR A 154 3.19 12.34 5.18
C TYR A 154 4.20 11.31 5.68
N TYR A 155 4.83 10.63 4.73
CA TYR A 155 5.92 9.70 4.95
C TYR A 155 7.18 10.19 4.26
N GLN A 156 8.31 10.11 4.96
CA GLN A 156 9.59 10.62 4.48
C GLN A 156 10.70 9.62 4.80
N ILE A 157 11.63 9.48 3.84
CA ILE A 157 12.89 8.77 4.00
C ILE A 157 14.01 9.83 4.00
N SER A 158 14.81 9.85 5.06
CA SER A 158 15.94 10.76 5.27
C SER A 158 17.22 10.04 4.91
N GLY A 159 17.66 10.19 3.65
CA GLY A 159 18.89 9.60 3.14
C GLY A 159 19.15 10.06 1.71
N ASP A 160 20.42 10.18 1.32
CA ASP A 160 20.81 10.55 -0.04
C ASP A 160 20.41 9.42 -1.00
N ALA A 161 19.63 9.73 -2.04
CA ALA A 161 19.10 8.75 -2.99
C ALA A 161 20.17 7.99 -3.81
N ASN A 162 21.46 8.15 -3.48
CA ASN A 162 22.62 7.59 -4.15
C ASN A 162 23.42 6.58 -3.31
N ASP A 163 23.12 6.40 -2.02
CA ASP A 163 23.78 5.36 -1.24
C ASP A 163 22.90 4.12 -1.25
N GLY A 164 23.40 3.02 -1.81
CA GLY A 164 22.67 1.76 -1.98
C GLY A 164 22.41 1.01 -0.67
N SER A 165 22.19 1.72 0.43
CA SER A 165 21.77 1.17 1.72
C SER A 165 20.35 0.63 1.58
N ASP A 166 20.13 -0.59 2.09
CA ASP A 166 18.86 -1.31 2.07
C ASP A 166 17.68 -0.36 2.33
N SER A 167 16.97 -0.03 1.26
CA SER A 167 15.75 0.79 1.28
C SER A 167 14.53 -0.04 1.72
N SER A 168 14.76 -1.07 2.56
CA SER A 168 13.72 -1.96 3.04
C SER A 168 12.71 -1.13 3.82
N SER A 169 11.46 -1.12 3.33
CA SER A 169 10.38 -0.40 3.99
C SER A 169 10.14 -0.99 5.38
N PRO A 170 9.75 -0.20 6.39
CA PRO A 170 9.26 -0.74 7.66
C PRO A 170 8.05 -1.65 7.51
N PHE A 171 7.43 -1.67 6.32
CA PHE A 171 6.21 -2.41 6.04
C PHE A 171 6.40 -3.62 5.10
N ASP A 172 7.61 -3.84 4.57
CA ASP A 172 7.93 -4.93 3.63
C ASP A 172 8.07 -6.31 4.32
#